data_AF-A0A942HZU8-F1
#
_entry.id   AF-A0A942HZU8-F1
#
_cell.length_a   1.000
_cell.length_b   1.000
_cell.length_c   1.000
_cell.angle_alpha   90.00
_cell.angle_beta   90.00
_cell.angle_gamma   90.00
#
_symmetry.space_group_name_H-M   'P 1'
#
loop_
_entity.id
_entity.type
_entity.pdbx_description
1 polymer ?
#
loop_
_entity_poly.entity_id
_entity_poly.type
_entity_poly.pdbx_seq_one_letter_code
_entity_poly.pdbx_strand_id
1 'polypeptide(L)'
;MGFNQQYDVPGLFDFLTNTPESGLRKMLVDGKTFTNEHFGLMMKVVRACDEAKFCDHAEKADFPKVKFGPAEIKLKEKFWGDCFNCLSAKGLLNPAQKKHAA
;
A
#
# COMPACT_ATOMS: atom_id res chain seq x y z
N MET A 1 2.72 -13.77 8.20
CA MET A 1 2.88 -13.99 6.74
C MET A 1 3.28 -12.66 6.15
N GLY A 2 4.53 -12.52 5.70
CA GLY A 2 5.02 -11.28 5.09
C GLY A 2 4.48 -11.15 3.67
N PHE A 3 3.89 -10.00 3.34
CA PHE A 3 3.28 -9.73 2.02
C PHE A 3 4.29 -9.74 0.86
N ASN A 4 5.58 -9.53 1.16
CA ASN A 4 6.66 -9.32 0.20
C ASN A 4 7.01 -10.55 -0.67
N GLN A 5 6.78 -11.77 -0.19
CA GLN A 5 7.10 -12.98 -0.96
C GLN A 5 6.00 -13.38 -1.95
N GLN A 6 4.79 -12.87 -1.77
CA GLN A 6 3.65 -13.24 -2.60
C GLN A 6 3.38 -12.23 -3.71
N TYR A 7 3.70 -10.95 -3.50
CA TYR A 7 3.31 -9.87 -4.40
C TYR A 7 4.50 -9.01 -4.84
N ASP A 8 4.41 -8.47 -6.05
CA ASP A 8 5.35 -7.50 -6.58
C ASP A 8 5.12 -6.11 -5.93
N VAL A 9 5.59 -5.97 -4.69
CA VAL A 9 5.51 -4.72 -3.92
C VAL A 9 6.29 -3.56 -4.59
N PRO A 10 7.45 -3.78 -5.26
CA PRO A 10 8.14 -2.74 -6.01
C PRO A 10 7.28 -2.13 -7.13
N GLY A 11 6.70 -2.96 -8.01
CA GLY A 11 5.83 -2.47 -9.08
C GLY A 11 4.53 -1.85 -8.58
N LEU A 12 4.03 -2.30 -7.42
CA LEU A 12 2.92 -1.62 -6.73
C LEU A 12 3.33 -0.19 -6.32
N PHE A 13 4.52 0.00 -5.73
CA PHE A 13 5.00 1.32 -5.34
C PHE A 13 5.16 2.26 -6.54
N ASP A 14 5.73 1.75 -7.65
CA ASP A 14 5.84 2.49 -8.91
C ASP A 14 4.45 2.91 -9.43
N PHE A 15 3.50 1.99 -9.46
CA PHE A 15 2.11 2.28 -9.85
C PHE A 15 1.47 3.36 -8.96
N LEU A 16 1.61 3.23 -7.64
CA LEU A 16 1.04 4.19 -6.68
C LEU A 16 1.69 5.58 -6.79
N THR A 17 2.96 5.65 -7.19
CA THR A 17 3.71 6.90 -7.33
C THR A 17 3.43 7.59 -8.66
N ASN A 18 3.35 6.84 -9.76
CA ASN A 18 3.14 7.38 -11.11
C ASN A 18 1.66 7.58 -11.47
N THR A 19 0.74 6.93 -10.77
CA THR A 19 -0.70 7.09 -11.04
C THR A 19 -1.27 8.33 -10.34
N PRO A 20 -2.05 9.17 -11.04
CA PRO A 20 -2.65 10.35 -10.42
C PRO A 20 -3.54 9.99 -9.23
N GLU A 21 -3.39 10.69 -8.10
CA GLU A 21 -4.16 10.45 -6.87
C GLU A 21 -5.67 10.49 -7.08
N SER A 22 -6.16 11.37 -7.97
CA SER A 22 -7.59 11.44 -8.31
C SER A 22 -8.09 10.13 -8.95
N GLY A 23 -7.26 9.49 -9.77
CA GLY A 23 -7.54 8.18 -10.36
C GLY A 23 -7.47 7.07 -9.33
N LEU A 24 -6.39 7.03 -8.54
CA LEU A 24 -6.22 6.04 -7.47
C LEU A 24 -7.36 6.11 -6.45
N ARG A 25 -7.78 7.30 -6.05
CA ARG A 25 -8.87 7.51 -5.10
C ARG A 25 -10.18 6.94 -5.64
N LYS A 26 -10.52 7.19 -6.90
CA LYS A 26 -11.71 6.61 -7.55
C LYS A 26 -11.63 5.09 -7.69
N MET A 27 -10.43 4.56 -7.88
CA MET A 27 -10.21 3.13 -8.07
C MET A 27 -10.28 2.35 -6.74
N LEU A 28 -9.69 2.90 -5.68
CA LEU A 28 -9.46 2.22 -4.42
C LEU A 28 -10.52 2.55 -3.36
N VAL A 29 -10.98 3.80 -3.27
CA VAL A 29 -11.95 4.20 -2.24
C VAL A 29 -13.34 3.73 -2.61
N ASP A 30 -13.82 2.71 -1.90
CA ASP A 30 -15.17 2.15 -2.04
C ASP A 30 -16.12 2.64 -0.92
N GLY A 31 -15.57 3.25 0.14
CA GLY A 31 -16.35 3.74 1.27
C GLY A 31 -16.85 2.65 2.24
N LYS A 32 -16.59 1.38 1.94
CA LYS A 32 -16.86 0.24 2.84
C LYS A 32 -15.57 -0.29 3.48
N THR A 33 -14.72 -0.92 2.69
CA THR A 33 -13.49 -1.57 3.18
C THR A 33 -12.29 -0.64 3.12
N PHE A 34 -12.23 0.21 2.10
CA PHE A 34 -11.14 1.18 1.92
C PHE A 34 -11.75 2.58 1.85
N THR A 35 -11.47 3.40 2.86
CA THR A 35 -12.02 4.75 3.03
C THR A 35 -11.03 5.83 2.61
N ASN A 36 -11.44 7.10 2.67
CA ASN A 36 -10.55 8.22 2.38
C ASN A 36 -9.38 8.30 3.37
N GLU A 37 -9.58 7.87 4.61
CA GLU A 37 -8.54 7.81 5.64
C GLU A 37 -7.49 6.75 5.31
N HIS A 38 -7.90 5.60 4.75
CA HIS A 38 -6.96 4.60 4.23
C HIS A 38 -6.15 5.16 3.07
N PHE A 39 -6.83 5.79 2.11
CA PHE A 39 -6.18 6.38 0.95
C PHE A 39 -5.18 7.47 1.36
N GLY A 40 -5.56 8.35 2.28
CA GLY A 40 -4.70 9.39 2.83
C GLY A 40 -3.46 8.84 3.51
N LEU A 41 -3.62 7.79 4.34
CA LEU A 41 -2.50 7.13 4.99
C LEU A 41 -1.57 6.44 3.97
N MET A 42 -2.13 5.73 2.99
CA MET A 42 -1.35 5.08 1.93
C MET A 42 -0.50 6.09 1.16
N MET A 43 -1.09 7.21 0.73
CA MET A 43 -0.36 8.27 0.02
C MET A 43 0.68 8.96 0.90
N LYS A 44 0.43 9.12 2.20
CA LYS A 44 1.46 9.60 3.15
C LYS A 44 2.64 8.65 3.24
N VAL A 45 2.38 7.35 3.31
CA VAL A 45 3.43 6.32 3.36
C VAL A 45 4.24 6.37 2.06
N VAL A 46 3.59 6.25 0.90
CA VAL A 46 4.24 6.27 -0.43
C VAL A 46 5.09 7.53 -0.63
N ARG A 47 4.65 8.69 -0.13
CA ARG A 47 5.42 9.95 -0.23
C ARG A 47 6.55 10.10 0.78
N ALA A 48 6.50 9.36 1.89
CA ALA A 48 7.47 9.47 2.97
C ALA A 48 8.65 8.50 2.83
N CYS A 49 8.56 7.54 1.92
CA CYS A 49 9.60 6.57 1.67
C CYS A 49 9.84 6.34 0.17
N ASP A 50 11.05 5.90 -0.15
CA ASP A 50 11.43 5.38 -1.46
C ASP A 50 11.01 3.90 -1.58
N GLU A 51 11.00 3.35 -2.80
CA GLU A 51 10.57 1.96 -3.09
C GLU A 51 11.13 0.93 -2.09
N ALA A 52 12.45 0.92 -1.87
CA ALA A 52 13.09 -0.04 -0.96
C ALA A 52 12.56 0.04 0.48
N LYS A 53 12.33 1.27 0.98
CA LYS A 53 11.78 1.49 2.32
C LYS A 53 10.29 1.15 2.37
N PHE A 54 9.53 1.44 1.30
CA PHE A 54 8.14 1.04 1.21
C PHE A 54 7.99 -0.49 1.30
N CYS A 55 8.82 -1.23 0.56
CA CYS A 55 8.86 -2.69 0.62
C CYS A 55 9.20 -3.20 2.04
N ASP A 56 10.18 -2.60 2.71
CA ASP A 56 10.55 -2.95 4.09
C ASP A 56 9.40 -2.71 5.09
N HIS A 57 8.74 -1.55 5.00
CA HIS A 57 7.59 -1.22 5.85
C HIS A 57 6.38 -2.13 5.57
N ALA A 58 6.11 -2.44 4.30
CA ALA A 58 5.04 -3.36 3.90
C ALA A 58 5.31 -4.79 4.41
N GLU A 59 6.56 -5.24 4.40
CA GLU A 59 6.95 -6.55 4.92
C GLU A 59 6.79 -6.65 6.44
N LYS A 60 7.25 -5.63 7.15
CA LYS A 60 7.17 -5.56 8.62
C LYS A 60 5.78 -5.18 9.14
N ALA A 61 4.87 -4.81 8.22
CA ALA A 61 3.60 -4.19 8.55
C ALA A 61 3.76 -2.98 9.50
N ASP A 62 4.82 -2.22 9.30
CA ASP A 62 5.17 -1.01 10.07
C ASP A 62 5.04 0.24 9.18
N PHE A 63 5.32 1.43 9.70
CA PHE A 63 5.12 2.68 8.99
C PHE A 63 6.40 3.53 8.98
N PRO A 64 6.67 4.27 7.88
CA PRO A 64 7.71 5.29 7.89
C PRO A 64 7.41 6.35 8.93
N LYS A 65 8.37 7.24 9.17
CA LYS A 65 8.24 8.34 10.13
C LYS A 65 7.24 9.41 9.64
N VAL A 66 5.95 9.10 9.71
CA VAL A 66 4.83 9.95 9.31
C VAL A 66 3.97 10.34 10.50
N LYS A 67 3.36 11.53 10.42
CA LYS A 67 2.43 12.00 11.45
C LYS A 67 1.03 11.44 11.18
N PHE A 68 0.57 10.60 12.10
CA PHE A 68 -0.79 10.08 12.10
C PHE A 68 -1.76 11.10 12.69
N GLY A 69 -2.87 11.30 12.00
CA GLY A 69 -4.06 11.94 12.52
C GLY A 69 -4.91 10.97 13.36
N PRO A 70 -5.92 11.49 14.07
CA PRO A 70 -6.73 10.71 15.00
C PRO A 70 -7.49 9.55 14.36
N ALA A 71 -7.91 9.67 13.10
CA ALA A 71 -8.57 8.58 12.37
C ALA A 71 -7.57 7.50 11.90
N GLU A 72 -6.38 7.90 11.45
CA GLU A 72 -5.33 7.00 10.99
C GLU A 72 -4.74 6.18 12.15
N ILE A 73 -4.68 6.74 13.37
CA ILE A 73 -4.24 6.02 14.58
C ILE A 73 -5.13 4.79 14.85
N LYS A 74 -6.44 4.89 14.62
CA LYS A 74 -7.39 3.78 14.80
C LYS A 74 -7.28 2.75 13.66
N LEU A 75 -6.76 3.19 12.52
CA LEU A 75 -6.65 2.39 11.30
C LEU A 75 -5.36 1.58 11.23
N LYS A 76 -4.26 2.13 11.75
CA LYS A 76 -2.89 1.65 11.50
C LYS A 76 -2.70 0.15 11.76
N GLU A 77 -3.42 -0.42 12.74
CA GLU A 77 -3.31 -1.82 13.11
C GLU A 77 -3.86 -2.77 12.04
N LYS A 78 -4.83 -2.32 11.24
CA LYS A 78 -5.45 -3.10 10.16
C LYS A 78 -5.10 -2.60 8.77
N PHE A 79 -4.57 -1.38 8.67
CA PHE A 79 -4.28 -0.69 7.42
C PHE A 79 -3.57 -1.56 6.38
N TRP A 80 -2.47 -2.22 6.74
CA TRP A 80 -1.72 -3.05 5.78
C TRP A 80 -2.58 -4.21 5.25
N GLY A 81 -3.32 -4.89 6.13
CA GLY A 81 -4.26 -5.95 5.74
C GLY A 81 -5.36 -5.42 4.83
N ASP A 82 -6.05 -4.35 5.21
CA ASP A 82 -7.12 -3.75 4.40
C ASP A 82 -6.61 -3.19 3.06
N CYS A 83 -5.40 -2.62 3.04
CA CYS A 83 -4.76 -2.09 1.85
C CYS A 83 -4.41 -3.20 0.86
N PHE A 84 -3.68 -4.23 1.29
CA PHE A 84 -3.34 -5.35 0.42
C PHE A 84 -4.59 -6.14 -0.01
N ASN A 85 -5.60 -6.31 0.87
CA ASN A 85 -6.87 -6.92 0.47
C ASN A 85 -7.59 -6.09 -0.61
N CYS A 86 -7.63 -4.76 -0.46
CA CYS A 86 -8.22 -3.87 -1.46
C CYS A 86 -7.47 -3.96 -2.80
N LEU A 87 -6.14 -3.86 -2.78
CA LEU A 87 -5.30 -3.96 -3.96
C LEU A 87 -5.45 -5.34 -4.65
N SER A 88 -5.52 -6.41 -3.85
CA SER A 88 -5.77 -7.76 -4.35
C SER A 88 -7.14 -7.87 -5.03
N ALA A 89 -8.20 -7.38 -4.38
CA ALA A 89 -9.56 -7.43 -4.91
C ALA A 89 -9.75 -6.62 -6.20
N LYS A 90 -8.92 -5.58 -6.39
CA LYS A 90 -8.90 -4.74 -7.58
C LYS A 90 -7.99 -5.28 -8.69
N GLY A 91 -7.31 -6.40 -8.47
CA GLY A 91 -6.37 -7.00 -9.44
C GLY A 91 -5.10 -6.17 -9.63
N LEU A 92 -4.73 -5.34 -8.65
CA LEU A 92 -3.54 -4.48 -8.70
C LEU A 92 -2.30 -5.15 -8.12
N LEU A 93 -2.47 -6.21 -7.32
CA LEU A 93 -1.35 -7.01 -6.83
C LEU A 93 -0.97 -8.05 -7.86
N ASN A 94 0.18 -7.84 -8.50
CA ASN A 94 0.81 -8.87 -9.30
C ASN A 94 1.52 -9.87 -8.39
N PRO A 95 1.51 -11.17 -8.73
CA PRO A 95 2.34 -12.13 -8.02
C PRO A 95 3.80 -11.72 -8.14
N ALA A 96 4.58 -11.89 -7.07
CA ALA A 96 6.02 -11.65 -7.11
C ALA A 96 6.61 -12.51 -8.23
N GLN A 97 7.09 -11.87 -9.30
CA GLN A 97 7.81 -12.61 -10.33
C GLN A 97 9.04 -13.20 -9.65
N LYS A 98 9.14 -14.53 -9.60
CA LYS A 98 10.42 -15.18 -9.31
C LYS A 98 11.38 -14.63 -10.36
N LYS A 99 12.27 -13.71 -9.98
CA LYS A 99 13.42 -13.35 -10.82
C LYS A 99 14.07 -14.67 -11.18
N HIS A 100 13.84 -15.14 -12.41
CA HIS A 100 14.66 -16.18 -12.98
C HIS A 100 16.05 -15.55 -13.03
N ALA A 101 16.94 -16.01 -12.16
CA ALA A 101 18.35 -15.78 -12.30
C ALA A 101 18.73 -16.37 -13.67
N ALA A 102 19.10 -15.50 -14.60
CA ALA A 102 19.80 -15.87 -15.83
C ALA A 102 21.30 -15.85 -15.53
#